data_AF-A0A1Q9P5Q1-F1
#
_entry.id   AF-A0A1Q9P5Q1-F1
#
_cell.length_a   1.000
_cell.length_b   1.000
_cell.length_c   1.000
_cell.angle_alpha   90.00
_cell.angle_beta   90.00
_cell.angle_gamma   90.00
#
_symmetry.space_group_name_H-M   'P 1'
#
loop_
_entity.id
_entity.type
_entity.pdbx_description
1 polymer ?
#
loop_
_entity_poly.entity_id
_entity_poly.type
_entity_poly.pdbx_seq_one_letter_code
_entity_poly.pdbx_strand_id
1 'polypeptide(L)'
;MTVKKEYTEGRTTFLSADVDHYSGDKKQPTTSLPVFYNPRMQLNRDLSVLFLTAYMEKYAVEMVCEPLTGSGVRALRYLNECPGDFYAKMCDANPLAVETAQRNVETLGFGDRAEVIHGDAKLLLMTESRGKRFDFVDIDPFGTPAPYLSAAIQSISPKGGLLAVTATDMPVLCGVYPKVSLRRYGGFSARTPFTHEIAIRLLNGFIYSVAGSNDCSMEPLAVLSTDHYIRTWVRIEANRTEANRQAGELGIIRYCLGCMHSDILPLSPKVQSVDFDHKMEGCTGPIRVAGPLWIGDLFKESYLNDTIKILESGDTEDYHRKALDVLEKMVEESVLTNRPYIDIHALCDLHNLAPPKNQIIIDKLKEQGFAVTRTHFKPTAIRTDATVEKVTKIIAEHNAR
;
A
#
# COMPACT_ATOMS: atom_id res chain seq x y z
N MET A 1 19.26 -24.44 -19.79
CA MET A 1 19.09 -24.60 -18.33
C MET A 1 19.10 -23.22 -17.71
N THR A 2 18.16 -22.92 -16.82
CA THR A 2 18.13 -21.66 -16.05
C THR A 2 19.19 -21.70 -14.96
N VAL A 3 20.01 -20.65 -14.82
CA VAL A 3 20.97 -20.52 -13.71
C VAL A 3 20.18 -20.15 -12.46
N LYS A 4 20.15 -21.06 -11.48
CA LYS A 4 19.40 -20.87 -10.23
C LYS A 4 20.36 -20.62 -9.07
N LYS A 5 19.91 -19.85 -8.08
CA LYS A 5 20.60 -19.56 -6.83
C LYS A 5 19.63 -19.72 -5.66
N GLU A 6 20.15 -20.15 -4.53
CA GLU A 6 19.41 -20.22 -3.28
C GLU A 6 19.44 -18.86 -2.58
N TYR A 7 18.31 -18.47 -2.01
CA TYR A 7 18.12 -17.24 -1.27
C TYR A 7 17.47 -17.55 0.07
N THR A 8 17.84 -16.80 1.10
CA THR A 8 17.18 -16.82 2.40
C THR A 8 16.57 -15.45 2.66
N GLU A 9 15.28 -15.42 2.96
CA GLU A 9 14.55 -14.22 3.35
C GLU A 9 13.63 -14.53 4.52
N GLY A 10 13.78 -13.79 5.63
CA GLY A 10 13.25 -14.22 6.92
C GLY A 10 13.80 -15.61 7.27
N ARG A 11 12.91 -16.50 7.71
CA ARG A 11 13.25 -17.89 8.06
C ARG A 11 13.15 -18.85 6.88
N THR A 12 12.88 -18.34 5.68
CA THR A 12 12.54 -19.15 4.51
C THR A 12 13.66 -19.16 3.50
N THR A 13 14.17 -20.36 3.19
CA THR A 13 15.22 -20.57 2.18
C THR A 13 14.61 -21.23 0.93
N PHE A 14 14.84 -20.65 -0.25
CA PHE A 14 14.18 -21.04 -1.49
C PHE A 14 15.08 -20.83 -2.72
N LEU A 15 14.79 -21.55 -3.80
CA LEU A 15 15.46 -21.41 -5.09
C LEU A 15 14.76 -20.37 -5.96
N SER A 16 15.54 -19.55 -6.67
CA SER A 16 15.04 -18.69 -7.74
C SER A 16 16.08 -18.58 -8.86
N ALA A 17 15.74 -17.89 -9.95
CA ALA A 17 16.74 -17.50 -10.95
C ALA A 17 17.81 -16.62 -10.29
N ASP A 18 19.07 -16.82 -10.65
CA ASP A 18 20.17 -16.04 -10.10
C ASP A 18 20.07 -14.58 -10.55
N VAL A 19 19.58 -13.74 -9.63
CA VAL A 19 19.39 -12.31 -9.81
C VAL A 19 20.69 -11.62 -10.22
N ASP A 20 21.82 -12.00 -9.65
CA ASP A 20 23.12 -11.37 -9.94
C ASP A 20 23.58 -11.73 -11.35
N HIS A 21 23.40 -13.00 -11.73
CA HIS A 21 23.70 -13.48 -13.09
C HIS A 21 22.85 -12.79 -14.16
N TYR A 22 21.53 -12.65 -13.93
CA TYR A 22 20.60 -12.13 -14.94
C TYR A 22 20.45 -10.60 -14.96
N SER A 23 20.78 -9.90 -13.87
CA SER A 23 20.66 -8.43 -13.81
C SER A 23 21.89 -7.69 -14.35
N GLY A 24 23.02 -8.40 -14.55
CA GLY A 24 24.28 -7.82 -15.00
C GLY A 24 24.70 -6.58 -14.19
N ASP A 25 25.31 -5.60 -14.86
CA ASP A 25 25.81 -4.36 -14.22
C ASP A 25 24.70 -3.47 -13.65
N LYS A 26 23.44 -3.64 -14.09
CA LYS A 26 22.32 -2.80 -13.67
C LYS A 26 21.86 -3.10 -12.24
N LYS A 27 22.22 -4.27 -11.68
CA LYS A 27 21.84 -4.73 -10.31
C LYS A 27 20.37 -4.50 -9.95
N GLN A 28 19.48 -4.50 -10.95
CA GLN A 28 18.04 -4.32 -10.77
C GLN A 28 17.30 -5.41 -11.53
N PRO A 29 16.51 -6.25 -10.83
CA PRO A 29 15.70 -7.27 -11.46
C PRO A 29 14.64 -6.63 -12.36
N THR A 30 14.45 -7.17 -13.55
CA THR A 30 13.41 -6.78 -14.49
C THR A 30 12.50 -7.98 -14.81
N THR A 31 11.44 -7.75 -15.57
CA THR A 31 10.56 -8.82 -16.08
C THR A 31 11.26 -9.81 -17.02
N SER A 32 12.52 -9.57 -17.41
CA SER A 32 13.29 -10.48 -18.25
C SER A 32 13.99 -11.60 -17.48
N LEU A 33 13.89 -11.62 -16.14
CA LEU A 33 14.37 -12.76 -15.35
C LEU A 33 13.54 -14.02 -15.71
N PRO A 34 14.18 -15.19 -15.90
CA PRO A 34 13.46 -16.43 -16.22
C PRO A 34 12.44 -16.85 -15.15
N VAL A 35 12.74 -16.56 -13.88
CA VAL A 35 11.84 -16.69 -12.73
C VAL A 35 12.03 -15.44 -11.89
N PHE A 36 10.94 -14.73 -11.60
CA PHE A 36 11.07 -13.44 -10.94
C PHE A 36 11.28 -13.58 -9.42
N TYR A 37 12.29 -12.87 -8.94
CA TYR A 37 12.51 -12.57 -7.54
C TYR A 37 13.19 -11.21 -7.44
N ASN A 38 12.71 -10.37 -6.52
CA ASN A 38 13.30 -9.06 -6.25
C ASN A 38 13.65 -8.94 -4.75
N PRO A 39 14.94 -8.97 -4.38
CA PRO A 39 15.37 -8.77 -2.99
C PRO A 39 14.93 -7.43 -2.40
N ARG A 40 14.76 -6.38 -3.24
CA ARG A 40 14.31 -5.05 -2.76
C ARG A 40 12.87 -5.04 -2.24
N MET A 41 12.10 -6.10 -2.51
CA MET A 41 10.73 -6.27 -2.00
C MET A 41 10.69 -6.97 -0.63
N GLN A 42 11.83 -7.18 0.04
CA GLN A 42 11.87 -7.83 1.36
C GLN A 42 10.95 -7.13 2.39
N LEU A 43 11.03 -5.81 2.53
CA LEU A 43 10.16 -5.05 3.45
C LEU A 43 8.66 -5.25 3.15
N ASN A 44 8.28 -5.37 1.87
CA ASN A 44 6.90 -5.67 1.46
C ASN A 44 6.45 -7.04 1.98
N ARG A 45 7.29 -8.07 1.81
CA ARG A 45 7.00 -9.44 2.23
C ARG A 45 7.03 -9.59 3.75
N ASP A 46 8.00 -8.97 4.44
CA ASP A 46 8.08 -8.95 5.91
C ASP A 46 6.82 -8.37 6.53
N LEU A 47 6.40 -7.18 6.09
CA LEU A 47 5.17 -6.57 6.57
C LEU A 47 3.95 -7.44 6.23
N SER A 48 3.96 -8.15 5.10
CA SER A 48 2.86 -9.06 4.76
C SER A 48 2.78 -10.27 5.68
N VAL A 49 3.92 -10.86 6.07
CA VAL A 49 3.99 -11.94 7.08
C VAL A 49 3.47 -11.44 8.42
N LEU A 50 3.95 -10.27 8.88
CA LEU A 50 3.55 -9.66 10.15
C LEU A 50 2.05 -9.34 10.17
N PHE A 51 1.53 -8.71 9.12
CA PHE A 51 0.10 -8.39 9.02
C PHE A 51 -0.75 -9.66 8.94
N LEU A 52 -0.38 -10.66 8.13
CA LEU A 52 -1.13 -11.91 8.09
C LEU A 52 -1.16 -12.60 9.47
N THR A 53 -0.03 -12.59 10.18
CA THR A 53 0.07 -13.12 11.55
C THR A 53 -0.87 -12.38 12.50
N ALA A 54 -0.87 -11.03 12.48
CA ALA A 54 -1.77 -10.22 13.30
C ALA A 54 -3.25 -10.44 12.95
N TYR A 55 -3.55 -10.73 11.67
CA TYR A 55 -4.88 -11.08 11.23
C TYR A 55 -5.34 -12.42 11.80
N MET A 56 -4.45 -13.41 11.81
CA MET A 56 -4.71 -14.78 12.29
C MET A 56 -4.98 -14.86 13.80
N GLU A 57 -4.56 -13.87 14.60
CA GLU A 57 -4.92 -13.80 16.02
C GLU A 57 -6.42 -13.58 16.25
N LYS A 58 -7.12 -13.01 15.25
CA LYS A 58 -8.54 -12.60 15.37
C LYS A 58 -9.47 -13.34 14.43
N TYR A 59 -8.95 -13.80 13.29
CA TYR A 59 -9.73 -14.40 12.23
C TYR A 59 -9.12 -15.73 11.81
N ALA A 60 -9.96 -16.74 11.63
CA ALA A 60 -9.51 -18.00 11.04
C ALA A 60 -9.12 -17.77 9.57
N VAL A 61 -7.94 -18.26 9.20
CA VAL A 61 -7.45 -18.28 7.82
C VAL A 61 -7.19 -19.73 7.47
N GLU A 62 -7.96 -20.29 6.53
CA GLU A 62 -7.79 -21.66 6.06
C GLU A 62 -7.26 -21.69 4.62
N MET A 63 -7.58 -20.68 3.81
CA MET A 63 -7.25 -20.66 2.39
C MET A 63 -6.54 -19.35 2.01
N VAL A 64 -5.30 -19.47 1.54
CA VAL A 64 -4.47 -18.37 1.05
C VAL A 64 -4.29 -18.48 -0.45
N CYS A 65 -4.32 -17.36 -1.16
CA CYS A 65 -4.08 -17.29 -2.61
C CYS A 65 -2.97 -16.30 -2.95
N GLU A 66 -1.96 -16.78 -3.68
CA GLU A 66 -0.98 -15.94 -4.38
C GLU A 66 -1.08 -16.21 -5.89
N PRO A 67 -1.93 -15.48 -6.61
CA PRO A 67 -2.24 -15.78 -8.01
C PRO A 67 -1.15 -15.36 -9.01
N LEU A 68 -0.06 -14.74 -8.54
CA LEU A 68 1.06 -14.19 -9.32
C LEU A 68 2.38 -14.51 -8.60
N THR A 69 2.73 -15.79 -8.50
CA THR A 69 3.66 -16.28 -7.47
C THR A 69 5.15 -16.13 -7.79
N GLY A 70 5.55 -16.05 -9.07
CA GLY A 70 6.95 -15.99 -9.46
C GLY A 70 7.76 -17.16 -8.89
N SER A 71 8.76 -16.86 -8.05
CA SER A 71 9.55 -17.89 -7.34
C SER A 71 8.80 -18.64 -6.22
N GLY A 72 7.63 -18.14 -5.82
CA GLY A 72 6.87 -18.66 -4.70
C GLY A 72 7.22 -18.06 -3.34
N VAL A 73 8.25 -17.19 -3.27
CA VAL A 73 8.81 -16.70 -2.00
C VAL A 73 7.75 -16.19 -1.03
N ARG A 74 6.70 -15.53 -1.50
CA ARG A 74 5.71 -14.90 -0.62
C ARG A 74 4.79 -15.93 0.03
N ALA A 75 4.14 -16.81 -0.72
CA ALA A 75 3.35 -17.90 -0.13
C ALA A 75 4.20 -18.88 0.70
N LEU A 76 5.45 -19.16 0.28
CA LEU A 76 6.38 -19.98 1.05
C LEU A 76 6.71 -19.35 2.41
N ARG A 77 6.94 -18.04 2.43
CA ARG A 77 7.14 -17.29 3.68
C ARG A 77 5.89 -17.32 4.55
N TYR A 78 4.69 -17.18 3.98
CA TYR A 78 3.47 -17.34 4.76
C TYR A 78 3.39 -18.73 5.41
N LEU A 79 3.59 -19.80 4.63
CA LEU A 79 3.50 -21.18 5.11
C LEU A 79 4.51 -21.50 6.22
N ASN A 80 5.71 -20.94 6.11
CA ASN A 80 6.82 -21.18 7.02
C ASN A 80 6.79 -20.29 8.27
N GLU A 81 6.35 -19.04 8.12
CA GLU A 81 6.54 -18.02 9.17
C GLU A 81 5.25 -17.63 9.89
N CYS A 82 4.08 -17.76 9.27
CA CYS A 82 2.79 -17.46 9.90
C CYS A 82 2.29 -18.67 10.72
N PRO A 83 1.55 -18.43 11.81
CA PRO A 83 0.98 -19.50 12.62
C PRO A 83 -0.15 -20.23 11.88
N GLY A 84 -0.42 -21.47 12.30
CA GLY A 84 -1.58 -22.25 11.84
C GLY A 84 -1.31 -23.15 10.63
N ASP A 85 -2.34 -23.91 10.27
CA ASP A 85 -2.32 -24.92 9.22
C ASP A 85 -3.31 -24.56 8.11
N PHE A 86 -2.98 -23.52 7.36
CA PHE A 86 -3.74 -23.11 6.18
C PHE A 86 -3.16 -23.72 4.91
N TYR A 87 -4.00 -23.78 3.87
CA TYR A 87 -3.65 -24.24 2.54
C TYR A 87 -3.41 -23.07 1.59
N ALA A 88 -2.30 -23.10 0.84
CA ALA A 88 -1.92 -22.05 -0.10
C ALA A 88 -2.11 -22.50 -1.56
N LYS A 89 -2.86 -21.73 -2.35
CA LYS A 89 -2.91 -21.86 -3.81
C LYS A 89 -2.01 -20.79 -4.45
N MET A 90 -1.00 -21.26 -5.15
CA MET A 90 -0.01 -20.44 -5.85
C MET A 90 -0.25 -20.57 -7.36
N CYS A 91 -0.15 -19.48 -8.13
CA CYS A 91 -0.32 -19.54 -9.58
C CYS A 91 0.67 -18.66 -10.31
N ASP A 92 1.14 -19.14 -11.47
CA ASP A 92 1.88 -18.31 -12.42
C ASP A 92 1.57 -18.73 -13.86
N ALA A 93 1.65 -17.75 -14.77
CA ALA A 93 1.52 -17.99 -16.21
C ALA A 93 2.84 -18.46 -16.85
N ASN A 94 3.96 -18.27 -16.16
CA ASN A 94 5.27 -18.70 -16.63
C ASN A 94 5.55 -20.14 -16.16
N PRO A 95 5.71 -21.12 -17.07
CA PRO A 95 5.97 -22.51 -16.68
C PRO A 95 7.27 -22.70 -15.90
N LEU A 96 8.30 -21.85 -16.10
CA LEU A 96 9.55 -21.92 -15.33
C LEU A 96 9.36 -21.45 -13.88
N ALA A 97 8.46 -20.49 -13.67
CA ALA A 97 8.07 -20.02 -12.35
C ALA A 97 7.32 -21.11 -11.60
N VAL A 98 6.35 -21.76 -12.26
CA VAL A 98 5.61 -22.91 -11.74
C VAL A 98 6.55 -24.05 -11.33
N GLU A 99 7.46 -24.48 -12.23
CA GLU A 99 8.43 -25.54 -11.92
C GLU A 99 9.30 -25.19 -10.70
N THR A 100 9.73 -23.93 -10.60
CA THR A 100 10.60 -23.48 -9.50
C THR A 100 9.84 -23.38 -8.19
N ALA A 101 8.63 -22.82 -8.19
CA ALA A 101 7.76 -22.75 -7.01
C ALA A 101 7.38 -24.17 -6.53
N GLN A 102 7.03 -25.08 -7.44
CA GLN A 102 6.70 -26.47 -7.10
C GLN A 102 7.88 -27.18 -6.43
N ARG A 103 9.09 -27.02 -6.97
CA ARG A 103 10.31 -27.57 -6.36
C ARG A 103 10.58 -26.98 -4.97
N ASN A 104 10.32 -25.68 -4.78
CA ASN A 104 10.48 -25.04 -3.47
C ASN A 104 9.47 -25.60 -2.45
N VAL A 105 8.20 -25.75 -2.85
CA VAL A 105 7.15 -26.38 -2.02
C VAL A 105 7.56 -27.78 -1.58
N GLU A 106 8.06 -28.60 -2.50
CA GLU A 106 8.52 -29.96 -2.21
C GLU A 106 9.74 -29.97 -1.28
N THR A 107 10.73 -29.12 -1.55
CA THR A 107 11.98 -29.06 -0.77
C THR A 107 11.74 -28.60 0.67
N LEU A 108 10.78 -27.69 0.87
CA LEU A 108 10.40 -27.20 2.20
C LEU A 108 9.35 -28.07 2.90
N GLY A 109 8.86 -29.14 2.24
CA GLY A 109 7.91 -30.08 2.83
C GLY A 109 6.48 -29.56 2.94
N PHE A 110 6.07 -28.61 2.09
CA PHE A 110 4.71 -28.03 2.09
C PHE A 110 3.76 -28.69 1.09
N GLY A 111 4.08 -29.87 0.55
CA GLY A 111 3.29 -30.51 -0.51
C GLY A 111 1.86 -30.91 -0.12
N ASP A 112 1.58 -31.01 1.18
CA ASP A 112 0.24 -31.25 1.75
C ASP A 112 -0.53 -29.95 2.04
N ARG A 113 0.17 -28.81 2.10
CA ARG A 113 -0.36 -27.49 2.47
C ARG A 113 -0.31 -26.48 1.33
N ALA A 114 0.19 -26.86 0.14
CA ALA A 114 0.29 -25.96 -1.00
C ALA A 114 0.11 -26.67 -2.33
N GLU A 115 -0.44 -25.95 -3.31
CA GLU A 115 -0.53 -26.35 -4.71
C GLU A 115 -0.04 -25.22 -5.61
N VAL A 116 0.79 -25.55 -6.60
CA VAL A 116 1.26 -24.62 -7.63
C VAL A 116 0.56 -24.90 -8.95
N ILE A 117 -0.18 -23.90 -9.45
CA ILE A 117 -1.03 -24.00 -10.62
C ILE A 117 -0.37 -23.25 -11.79
N HIS A 118 -0.23 -23.92 -12.92
CA HIS A 118 0.11 -23.26 -14.17
C HIS A 118 -1.15 -22.69 -14.83
N GLY A 119 -1.27 -21.37 -14.90
CA GLY A 119 -2.45 -20.77 -15.51
C GLY A 119 -2.54 -19.26 -15.38
N ASP A 120 -3.71 -18.73 -15.73
CA ASP A 120 -4.01 -17.30 -15.58
C ASP A 120 -4.52 -16.99 -14.16
N ALA A 121 -3.94 -15.98 -13.53
CA ALA A 121 -4.31 -15.47 -12.21
C ALA A 121 -5.84 -15.26 -12.05
N LYS A 122 -6.49 -14.67 -13.06
CA LYS A 122 -7.94 -14.38 -13.02
C LYS A 122 -8.76 -15.67 -13.09
N LEU A 123 -8.30 -16.67 -13.84
CA LEU A 123 -8.98 -17.96 -13.92
C LEU A 123 -8.96 -18.69 -12.58
N LEU A 124 -7.81 -18.72 -11.90
CA LEU A 124 -7.72 -19.27 -10.54
C LEU A 124 -8.71 -18.58 -9.60
N LEU A 125 -8.64 -17.25 -9.52
CA LEU A 125 -9.49 -16.45 -8.63
C LEU A 125 -10.99 -16.68 -8.94
N MET A 126 -11.39 -16.65 -10.21
CA MET A 126 -12.78 -16.85 -10.59
C MET A 126 -13.29 -18.26 -10.33
N THR A 127 -12.45 -19.29 -10.49
CA THR A 127 -12.82 -20.68 -10.20
C THR A 127 -13.24 -20.85 -8.73
N GLU A 128 -12.52 -20.21 -7.81
CA GLU A 128 -12.81 -20.32 -6.37
C GLU A 128 -13.87 -19.32 -5.86
N SER A 129 -14.37 -18.41 -6.72
CA SER A 129 -15.44 -17.45 -6.35
C SER A 129 -16.78 -18.09 -5.95
N ARG A 130 -17.01 -19.33 -6.38
CA ARG A 130 -18.19 -20.14 -6.04
C ARG A 130 -17.84 -21.41 -5.26
N GLY A 131 -16.55 -21.69 -5.10
CA GLY A 131 -16.01 -22.87 -4.42
C GLY A 131 -15.59 -22.55 -2.99
N LYS A 132 -14.41 -23.04 -2.59
CA LYS A 132 -13.83 -22.68 -1.29
C LYS A 132 -13.10 -21.34 -1.46
N ARG A 133 -13.83 -20.26 -1.16
CA ARG A 133 -13.30 -18.89 -1.21
C ARG A 133 -12.05 -18.73 -0.36
N PHE A 134 -11.23 -17.76 -0.71
CA PHE A 134 -9.98 -17.47 -0.01
C PHE A 134 -10.21 -16.55 1.19
N ASP A 135 -9.60 -16.86 2.32
CA ASP A 135 -9.60 -15.98 3.49
C ASP A 135 -8.54 -14.87 3.35
N PHE A 136 -7.48 -15.13 2.58
CA PHE A 136 -6.46 -14.17 2.23
C PHE A 136 -6.07 -14.25 0.74
N VAL A 137 -6.05 -13.11 0.05
CA VAL A 137 -5.61 -13.00 -1.36
C VAL A 137 -4.53 -11.93 -1.48
N ASP A 138 -3.40 -12.26 -2.11
CA ASP A 138 -2.26 -11.35 -2.28
C ASP A 138 -1.97 -11.04 -3.75
N ILE A 139 -2.39 -9.86 -4.21
CA ILE A 139 -2.22 -9.40 -5.59
C ILE A 139 -0.93 -8.55 -5.71
N ASP A 140 0.14 -9.13 -6.24
CA ASP A 140 1.44 -8.46 -6.45
C ASP A 140 1.95 -8.56 -7.91
N PRO A 141 1.33 -7.86 -8.87
CA PRO A 141 1.74 -7.90 -10.27
C PRO A 141 2.86 -6.91 -10.60
N PHE A 142 3.44 -7.13 -11.77
CA PHE A 142 4.16 -6.07 -12.48
C PHE A 142 3.19 -5.00 -13.01
N GLY A 143 3.47 -3.74 -12.68
CA GLY A 143 2.65 -2.60 -13.03
C GLY A 143 1.39 -2.50 -12.19
N THR A 144 0.23 -2.64 -12.84
CA THR A 144 -1.07 -2.32 -12.24
C THR A 144 -1.78 -3.58 -11.74
N PRO A 145 -2.42 -3.54 -10.55
CA PRO A 145 -3.27 -4.60 -10.05
C PRO A 145 -4.70 -4.55 -10.60
N ALA A 146 -5.05 -3.48 -11.31
CA ALA A 146 -6.43 -3.22 -11.70
C ALA A 146 -7.13 -4.38 -12.43
N PRO A 147 -6.48 -5.13 -13.35
CA PRO A 147 -7.11 -6.25 -14.06
C PRO A 147 -7.52 -7.43 -13.17
N TYR A 148 -6.98 -7.55 -11.96
CA TYR A 148 -7.20 -8.70 -11.08
C TYR A 148 -8.23 -8.44 -9.99
N LEU A 149 -8.52 -7.17 -9.67
CA LEU A 149 -9.30 -6.83 -8.47
C LEU A 149 -10.73 -7.35 -8.47
N SER A 150 -11.41 -7.35 -9.63
CA SER A 150 -12.77 -7.90 -9.73
C SER A 150 -12.80 -9.38 -9.34
N ALA A 151 -11.90 -10.17 -9.91
CA ALA A 151 -11.79 -11.59 -9.59
C ALA A 151 -11.33 -11.82 -8.14
N ALA A 152 -10.36 -11.04 -7.66
CA ALA A 152 -9.86 -11.14 -6.29
C ALA A 152 -10.98 -10.92 -5.26
N ILE A 153 -11.74 -9.84 -5.40
CA ILE A 153 -12.87 -9.51 -4.51
C ILE A 153 -13.99 -10.54 -4.61
N GLN A 154 -14.28 -11.09 -5.79
CA GLN A 154 -15.29 -12.14 -5.93
C GLN A 154 -14.83 -13.49 -5.34
N SER A 155 -13.53 -13.74 -5.34
CA SER A 155 -12.91 -14.97 -4.80
C SER A 155 -12.69 -14.96 -3.30
N ILE A 156 -12.68 -13.76 -2.68
CA ILE A 156 -12.39 -13.61 -1.27
C ILE A 156 -13.62 -13.96 -0.41
N SER A 157 -13.36 -14.44 0.80
CA SER A 157 -14.37 -14.73 1.81
C SER A 157 -15.16 -13.46 2.13
N PRO A 158 -16.50 -13.49 2.02
CA PRO A 158 -17.33 -12.33 2.35
C PRO A 158 -17.41 -12.08 3.87
N LYS A 159 -16.81 -12.94 4.70
CA LYS A 159 -16.87 -12.89 6.17
C LYS A 159 -15.63 -12.24 6.76
N GLY A 160 -15.19 -11.12 6.20
CA GLY A 160 -13.94 -10.47 6.60
C GLY A 160 -12.73 -11.19 6.01
N GLY A 161 -12.63 -11.27 4.69
CA GLY A 161 -11.41 -11.74 4.03
C GLY A 161 -10.36 -10.63 3.97
N LEU A 162 -9.07 -10.99 4.06
CA LEU A 162 -7.96 -10.06 3.93
C LEU A 162 -7.49 -9.98 2.47
N LEU A 163 -7.46 -8.77 1.90
CA LEU A 163 -6.96 -8.51 0.57
C LEU A 163 -5.69 -7.66 0.67
N ALA A 164 -4.57 -8.17 0.15
CA ALA A 164 -3.37 -7.37 -0.04
C ALA A 164 -3.17 -7.05 -1.51
N VAL A 165 -2.87 -5.78 -1.82
CA VAL A 165 -2.73 -5.32 -3.21
C VAL A 165 -1.50 -4.45 -3.35
N THR A 166 -0.62 -4.77 -4.29
CA THR A 166 0.54 -3.97 -4.67
C THR A 166 0.38 -3.36 -6.05
N ALA A 167 0.82 -2.11 -6.21
CA ALA A 167 0.92 -1.44 -7.49
C ALA A 167 2.33 -0.86 -7.66
N THR A 168 2.93 -1.13 -8.82
CA THR A 168 4.29 -0.68 -9.17
C THR A 168 4.27 0.30 -10.36
N ASP A 169 3.10 0.59 -10.96
CA ASP A 169 2.95 1.59 -12.04
C ASP A 169 2.90 3.04 -11.50
N MET A 170 3.84 3.37 -10.60
CA MET A 170 3.95 4.67 -9.92
C MET A 170 3.86 5.89 -10.84
N PRO A 171 4.44 5.93 -12.06
CA PRO A 171 4.23 7.07 -12.95
C PRO A 171 2.75 7.36 -13.26
N VAL A 172 1.91 6.33 -13.40
CA VAL A 172 0.47 6.50 -13.62
C VAL A 172 -0.19 7.06 -12.37
N LEU A 173 0.04 6.41 -11.24
CA LEU A 173 -0.57 6.75 -9.95
C LEU A 173 -0.10 8.09 -9.38
N CYS A 174 1.09 8.56 -9.75
CA CYS A 174 1.66 9.84 -9.32
C CYS A 174 1.44 11.00 -10.32
N GLY A 175 0.51 10.83 -11.27
CA GLY A 175 0.05 11.92 -12.13
C GLY A 175 0.98 12.24 -13.32
N VAL A 176 1.89 11.34 -13.71
CA VAL A 176 2.62 11.48 -14.98
C VAL A 176 1.69 11.25 -16.16
N TYR A 177 0.76 10.31 -16.04
CA TYR A 177 -0.21 9.95 -17.09
C TYR A 177 -1.67 10.00 -16.60
N PRO A 178 -2.27 11.18 -16.39
CA PRO A 178 -3.61 11.33 -15.81
C PRO A 178 -4.74 10.57 -16.54
N LYS A 179 -4.70 10.51 -17.88
CA LYS A 179 -5.68 9.74 -18.67
C LYS A 179 -5.57 8.23 -18.42
N VAL A 180 -4.36 7.73 -18.17
CA VAL A 180 -4.12 6.32 -17.85
C VAL A 180 -4.60 6.02 -16.44
N SER A 181 -4.39 6.95 -15.49
CA SER A 181 -4.91 6.87 -14.13
C SER A 181 -6.43 6.73 -14.13
N LEU A 182 -7.14 7.61 -14.84
CA LEU A 182 -8.59 7.55 -14.96
C LEU A 182 -9.06 6.21 -15.53
N ARG A 183 -8.43 5.75 -16.62
CA ARG A 183 -8.82 4.50 -17.28
C ARG A 183 -8.58 3.26 -16.40
N ARG A 184 -7.52 3.23 -15.60
CA ARG A 184 -7.14 2.05 -14.78
C ARG A 184 -7.79 2.04 -13.40
N TYR A 185 -7.89 3.20 -12.77
CA TYR A 185 -8.27 3.33 -11.35
C TYR A 185 -9.57 4.10 -11.13
N GLY A 186 -10.21 4.60 -12.19
CA GLY A 186 -11.48 5.32 -12.08
C GLY A 186 -11.37 6.77 -11.57
N GLY A 187 -10.14 7.26 -11.35
CA GLY A 187 -9.88 8.63 -10.86
C GLY A 187 -8.64 9.27 -11.48
N PHE A 188 -8.64 10.60 -11.54
CA PHE A 188 -7.46 11.37 -11.94
C PHE A 188 -6.46 11.47 -10.80
N SER A 189 -5.18 11.26 -11.11
CA SER A 189 -4.08 11.63 -10.22
C SER A 189 -3.58 13.05 -10.52
N ALA A 190 -2.89 13.64 -9.55
CA ALA A 190 -2.22 14.92 -9.69
C ALA A 190 -0.76 14.86 -9.22
N ARG A 191 0.11 15.63 -9.89
CA ARG A 191 1.47 15.85 -9.43
C ARG A 191 1.46 16.87 -8.30
N THR A 192 1.68 16.40 -7.08
CA THR A 192 1.77 17.20 -5.86
C THR A 192 2.93 16.70 -5.00
N PRO A 193 3.40 17.47 -4.00
CA PRO A 193 4.40 16.99 -3.05
C PRO A 193 3.98 15.73 -2.28
N PHE A 194 2.68 15.45 -2.22
CA PHE A 194 2.09 14.28 -1.56
C PHE A 194 1.51 13.23 -2.52
N THR A 195 2.07 13.14 -3.74
CA THR A 195 1.52 12.29 -4.80
C THR A 195 1.49 10.80 -4.46
N HIS A 196 2.35 10.32 -3.56
CA HIS A 196 2.30 8.93 -3.08
C HIS A 196 1.06 8.64 -2.21
N GLU A 197 0.57 9.63 -1.46
CA GLU A 197 -0.70 9.46 -0.73
C GLU A 197 -1.89 9.47 -1.71
N ILE A 198 -1.86 10.33 -2.73
CA ILE A 198 -2.85 10.29 -3.81
C ILE A 198 -2.87 8.91 -4.48
N ALA A 199 -1.69 8.32 -4.73
CA ALA A 199 -1.56 6.99 -5.33
C ALA A 199 -2.27 5.91 -4.49
N ILE A 200 -2.00 5.87 -3.18
CA ILE A 200 -2.67 4.93 -2.25
C ILE A 200 -4.18 5.16 -2.23
N ARG A 201 -4.62 6.41 -2.16
CA ARG A 201 -6.05 6.75 -2.12
C ARG A 201 -6.77 6.42 -3.42
N LEU A 202 -6.12 6.55 -4.57
CA LEU A 202 -6.66 6.09 -5.85
C LEU A 202 -6.80 4.57 -5.90
N LEU A 203 -5.78 3.83 -5.42
CA LEU A 203 -5.85 2.38 -5.36
C LEU A 203 -6.98 1.92 -4.43
N ASN A 204 -7.09 2.49 -3.23
CA ASN A 204 -8.17 2.20 -2.29
C ASN A 204 -9.54 2.61 -2.84
N GLY A 205 -9.64 3.74 -3.55
CA GLY A 205 -10.89 4.16 -4.20
C GLY A 205 -11.34 3.18 -5.29
N PHE A 206 -10.39 2.61 -6.04
CA PHE A 206 -10.68 1.58 -7.02
C PHE A 206 -11.07 0.25 -6.35
N ILE A 207 -10.38 -0.17 -5.29
CA ILE A 207 -10.77 -1.34 -4.48
C ILE A 207 -12.20 -1.17 -3.97
N TYR A 208 -12.52 -0.02 -3.37
CA TYR A 208 -13.86 0.27 -2.86
C TYR A 208 -14.90 0.21 -3.99
N SER A 209 -14.62 0.81 -5.15
CA SER A 209 -15.55 0.80 -6.28
C SER A 209 -15.90 -0.61 -6.73
N VAL A 210 -14.92 -1.52 -6.74
CA VAL A 210 -15.13 -2.93 -7.06
C VAL A 210 -15.83 -3.67 -5.92
N ALA A 211 -15.41 -3.47 -4.66
CA ALA A 211 -16.02 -4.11 -3.49
C ALA A 211 -17.49 -3.70 -3.32
N GLY A 212 -17.80 -2.41 -3.38
CA GLY A 212 -19.14 -1.86 -3.27
C GLY A 212 -20.06 -2.36 -4.39
N SER A 213 -19.55 -2.56 -5.61
CA SER A 213 -20.34 -3.16 -6.70
C SER A 213 -20.74 -4.63 -6.45
N ASN A 214 -20.09 -5.29 -5.48
CA ASN A 214 -20.41 -6.64 -5.01
C ASN A 214 -21.06 -6.63 -3.61
N ASP A 215 -21.71 -5.53 -3.21
CA ASP A 215 -22.36 -5.34 -1.89
C ASP A 215 -21.40 -5.54 -0.69
N CYS A 216 -20.10 -5.33 -0.90
CA CYS A 216 -19.08 -5.45 0.13
C CYS A 216 -18.58 -4.08 0.61
N SER A 217 -18.40 -3.97 1.93
CA SER A 217 -17.65 -2.89 2.56
C SER A 217 -16.15 -3.21 2.55
N MET A 218 -15.32 -2.20 2.79
CA MET A 218 -13.89 -2.38 2.95
C MET A 218 -13.32 -1.59 4.12
N GLU A 219 -12.30 -2.11 4.79
CA GLU A 219 -11.58 -1.41 5.85
C GLU A 219 -10.08 -1.48 5.57
N PRO A 220 -9.43 -0.38 5.12
CA PRO A 220 -7.99 -0.28 5.06
C PRO A 220 -7.39 -0.50 6.46
N LEU A 221 -6.58 -1.54 6.60
CA LEU A 221 -5.89 -1.87 7.85
C LEU A 221 -4.52 -1.22 7.92
N ALA A 222 -3.80 -1.22 6.80
CA ALA A 222 -2.49 -0.60 6.66
C ALA A 222 -2.21 -0.25 5.19
N VAL A 223 -1.32 0.72 4.97
CA VAL A 223 -0.81 1.10 3.66
C VAL A 223 0.69 1.31 3.72
N LEU A 224 1.41 0.93 2.66
CA LEU A 224 2.85 1.11 2.54
C LEU A 224 3.15 1.87 1.25
N SER A 225 3.96 2.92 1.36
CA SER A 225 4.53 3.61 0.21
C SER A 225 6.05 3.55 0.24
N THR A 226 6.64 3.29 -0.93
CA THR A 226 8.08 3.40 -1.18
C THR A 226 8.31 4.17 -2.49
N ASP A 227 9.57 4.41 -2.85
CA ASP A 227 9.92 5.04 -4.14
C ASP A 227 9.53 4.21 -5.37
N HIS A 228 9.27 2.91 -5.20
CA HIS A 228 9.09 1.97 -6.31
C HIS A 228 7.68 1.37 -6.40
N TYR A 229 6.94 1.35 -5.30
CA TYR A 229 5.63 0.73 -5.23
C TYR A 229 4.79 1.29 -4.09
N ILE A 230 3.49 1.08 -4.20
CA ILE A 230 2.53 1.23 -3.11
C ILE A 230 1.86 -0.11 -2.82
N ARG A 231 1.43 -0.30 -1.58
CA ARG A 231 0.70 -1.49 -1.14
C ARG A 231 -0.37 -1.13 -0.12
N THR A 232 -1.47 -1.87 -0.11
CA THR A 232 -2.58 -1.72 0.83
C THR A 232 -3.04 -3.09 1.30
N TRP A 233 -3.38 -3.19 2.59
CA TRP A 233 -4.00 -4.37 3.20
C TRP A 233 -5.39 -3.96 3.66
N VAL A 234 -6.41 -4.61 3.11
CA VAL A 234 -7.80 -4.20 3.23
C VAL A 234 -8.63 -5.40 3.63
N ARG A 235 -9.42 -5.26 4.69
CA ARG A 235 -10.43 -6.25 5.07
C ARG A 235 -11.69 -6.03 4.23
N ILE A 236 -12.20 -7.08 3.60
CA ILE A 236 -13.41 -7.06 2.77
C ILE A 236 -14.51 -7.87 3.47
N GLU A 237 -15.69 -7.27 3.60
CA GLU A 237 -16.81 -7.90 4.29
C GLU A 237 -18.12 -7.60 3.55
N ALA A 238 -18.97 -8.61 3.36
CA ALA A 238 -20.30 -8.47 2.80
C ALA A 238 -21.21 -7.73 3.79
N ASN A 239 -21.19 -6.40 3.69
CA ASN A 239 -21.94 -5.49 4.53
C ASN A 239 -22.42 -4.31 3.68
N ARG A 240 -23.56 -4.50 3.03
CA ARG A 240 -24.19 -3.49 2.16
C ARG A 240 -24.50 -2.19 2.88
N THR A 241 -24.90 -2.26 4.15
CA THR A 241 -25.21 -1.06 4.94
C THR A 241 -23.97 -0.20 5.14
N GLU A 242 -22.86 -0.82 5.52
CA GLU A 242 -21.59 -0.12 5.68
C GLU A 242 -21.04 0.33 4.32
N ALA A 243 -21.15 -0.48 3.26
CA ALA A 243 -20.77 -0.07 1.91
C ALA A 243 -21.51 1.21 1.48
N ASN A 244 -22.83 1.29 1.71
CA ASN A 244 -23.60 2.50 1.42
C ASN A 244 -23.12 3.73 2.22
N ARG A 245 -22.72 3.55 3.48
CA ARG A 245 -22.11 4.62 4.28
C ARG A 245 -20.77 5.05 3.69
N GLN A 246 -19.93 4.08 3.34
CA GLN A 246 -18.60 4.26 2.77
C GLN A 246 -18.61 4.89 1.38
N ALA A 247 -19.77 4.99 0.71
CA ALA A 247 -19.88 5.81 -0.50
C ALA A 247 -19.53 7.28 -0.25
N GLY A 248 -19.73 7.78 0.98
CA GLY A 248 -19.28 9.10 1.41
C GLY A 248 -17.77 9.23 1.64
N GLU A 249 -17.04 8.10 1.66
CA GLU A 249 -15.58 8.04 1.77
C GLU A 249 -14.89 8.06 0.39
N LEU A 250 -15.65 8.26 -0.69
CA LEU A 250 -15.11 8.66 -1.99
C LEU A 250 -15.17 10.18 -2.12
N GLY A 251 -14.09 10.78 -2.60
CA GLY A 251 -13.96 12.22 -2.69
C GLY A 251 -12.90 12.68 -3.69
N ILE A 252 -12.60 13.96 -3.61
CA ILE A 252 -11.52 14.62 -4.33
C ILE A 252 -10.57 15.29 -3.35
N ILE A 253 -9.31 15.40 -3.74
CA ILE A 253 -8.32 16.25 -3.08
C ILE A 253 -8.01 17.41 -4.01
N ARG A 254 -8.12 18.64 -3.51
CA ARG A 254 -7.69 19.84 -4.24
C ARG A 254 -6.39 20.37 -3.64
N TYR A 255 -5.55 20.95 -4.47
CA TYR A 255 -4.23 21.43 -4.07
C TYR A 255 -3.85 22.70 -4.84
N CYS A 256 -3.48 23.76 -4.14
CA CYS A 256 -3.00 24.99 -4.75
C CYS A 256 -1.48 24.94 -4.97
N LEU A 257 -1.04 25.22 -6.20
CA LEU A 257 0.38 25.30 -6.53
C LEU A 257 1.07 26.57 -6.00
N GLY A 258 0.30 27.59 -5.59
CA GLY A 258 0.82 28.88 -5.13
C GLY A 258 1.01 28.99 -3.62
N CYS A 259 0.15 28.37 -2.81
CA CYS A 259 0.24 28.41 -1.34
C CYS A 259 0.35 27.03 -0.68
N MET A 260 0.39 25.96 -1.47
CA MET A 260 0.44 24.56 -1.03
C MET A 260 -0.73 24.11 -0.15
N HIS A 261 -1.76 24.94 0.03
CA HIS A 261 -2.97 24.49 0.71
C HIS A 261 -3.61 23.33 -0.06
N SER A 262 -4.14 22.37 0.70
CA SER A 262 -4.96 21.29 0.19
C SER A 262 -6.18 21.09 1.06
N ASP A 263 -7.28 20.70 0.42
CA ASP A 263 -8.49 20.27 1.09
C ASP A 263 -9.00 18.95 0.49
N ILE A 264 -9.93 18.34 1.22
CA ILE A 264 -10.57 17.08 0.86
C ILE A 264 -12.07 17.33 0.82
N LEU A 265 -12.72 16.95 -0.27
CA LEU A 265 -14.17 17.08 -0.44
C LEU A 265 -14.79 15.72 -0.78
N PRO A 266 -15.77 15.24 0.00
CA PRO A 266 -16.57 14.07 -0.37
C PRO A 266 -17.31 14.30 -1.69
N LEU A 267 -17.44 13.23 -2.48
CA LEU A 267 -18.38 13.22 -3.60
C LEU A 267 -19.79 13.23 -3.03
N SER A 268 -20.63 14.11 -3.55
CA SER A 268 -22.05 14.12 -3.21
C SER A 268 -22.90 14.37 -4.45
N PRO A 269 -24.13 13.83 -4.52
CA PRO A 269 -25.06 14.17 -5.60
C PRO A 269 -25.39 15.66 -5.67
N LYS A 270 -25.15 16.39 -4.57
CA LYS A 270 -25.41 17.82 -4.43
C LYS A 270 -24.13 18.64 -4.48
N VAL A 271 -23.07 18.20 -5.19
CA VAL A 271 -21.79 18.96 -5.27
C VAL A 271 -22.10 20.42 -5.58
N GLN A 272 -22.04 21.25 -4.54
CA GLN A 272 -22.02 22.69 -4.67
C GLN A 272 -20.61 23.06 -5.12
N SER A 273 -20.50 24.10 -5.94
CA SER A 273 -19.23 24.74 -6.23
C SER A 273 -18.71 25.39 -4.94
N VAL A 274 -18.09 24.59 -4.07
CA VAL A 274 -17.35 25.10 -2.93
C VAL A 274 -16.08 25.74 -3.51
N ASP A 275 -15.94 27.04 -3.36
CA ASP A 275 -14.73 27.73 -3.80
C ASP A 275 -13.50 27.16 -3.08
N PHE A 276 -12.34 27.25 -3.72
CA PHE A 276 -11.10 26.84 -3.10
C PHE A 276 -10.61 27.95 -2.18
N ASP A 277 -10.45 27.65 -0.89
CA ASP A 277 -10.05 28.61 0.13
C ASP A 277 -8.53 28.69 0.22
N HIS A 278 -7.93 29.68 -0.44
CA HIS A 278 -6.50 29.91 -0.38
C HIS A 278 -6.09 30.37 1.03
N LYS A 279 -5.19 29.62 1.67
CA LYS A 279 -4.68 29.94 3.02
C LYS A 279 -3.48 30.89 3.07
N MET A 280 -3.23 31.63 1.99
CA MET A 280 -2.16 32.62 1.97
C MET A 280 -2.68 33.90 1.33
N GLU A 281 -2.43 35.02 2.00
CA GLU A 281 -2.90 36.34 1.55
C GLU A 281 -2.43 36.63 0.12
N GLY A 282 -3.36 37.06 -0.73
CA GLY A 282 -3.09 37.37 -2.14
C GLY A 282 -2.86 36.17 -3.06
N CYS A 283 -2.97 34.94 -2.57
CA CYS A 283 -2.75 33.76 -3.41
C CYS A 283 -3.93 33.51 -4.38
N THR A 284 -3.60 33.43 -5.67
CA THR A 284 -4.52 33.04 -6.76
C THR A 284 -3.97 31.88 -7.58
N GLY A 285 -3.06 31.10 -6.97
CA GLY A 285 -2.31 30.05 -7.65
C GLY A 285 -3.19 28.95 -8.24
N PRO A 286 -2.79 28.32 -9.35
CA PRO A 286 -3.61 27.31 -10.01
C PRO A 286 -3.88 26.10 -9.11
N ILE A 287 -5.11 25.59 -9.19
CA ILE A 287 -5.58 24.44 -8.42
C ILE A 287 -5.43 23.14 -9.23
N ARG A 288 -4.87 22.12 -8.59
CA ARG A 288 -4.87 20.72 -9.07
C ARG A 288 -5.94 19.94 -8.32
N VAL A 289 -6.58 19.02 -9.02
CA VAL A 289 -7.62 18.15 -8.46
C VAL A 289 -7.24 16.71 -8.74
N ALA A 290 -7.27 15.88 -7.69
CA ALA A 290 -7.15 14.43 -7.79
C ALA A 290 -8.44 13.77 -7.30
N GLY A 291 -8.86 12.70 -7.97
CA GLY A 291 -10.03 11.90 -7.64
C GLY A 291 -10.93 11.60 -8.86
N PRO A 292 -12.06 10.90 -8.66
CA PRO A 292 -12.50 10.27 -7.41
C PRO A 292 -11.46 9.33 -6.77
N LEU A 293 -11.31 9.38 -5.46
CA LEU A 293 -10.37 8.58 -4.67
C LEU A 293 -10.90 8.35 -3.25
N TRP A 294 -10.29 7.43 -2.51
CA TRP A 294 -10.62 7.17 -1.11
C TRP A 294 -10.16 8.31 -0.20
N ILE A 295 -11.10 8.93 0.52
CA ILE A 295 -10.84 10.02 1.47
C ILE A 295 -10.95 9.58 2.93
N GLY A 296 -11.44 8.36 3.20
CA GLY A 296 -11.51 7.81 4.54
C GLY A 296 -10.14 7.40 5.10
N ASP A 297 -10.20 6.67 6.21
CA ASP A 297 -9.02 6.20 6.94
C ASP A 297 -8.14 5.27 6.09
N LEU A 298 -6.83 5.37 6.30
CA LEU A 298 -5.82 4.54 5.61
C LEU A 298 -5.26 3.45 6.52
N PHE A 299 -5.51 3.54 7.82
CA PHE A 299 -4.88 2.73 8.85
C PHE A 299 -5.90 2.34 9.91
N LYS A 300 -5.75 1.14 10.46
CA LYS A 300 -6.45 0.69 11.65
C LYS A 300 -5.47 0.63 12.82
N GLU A 301 -5.47 1.65 13.67
CA GLU A 301 -4.51 1.80 14.77
C GLU A 301 -4.40 0.55 15.65
N SER A 302 -5.53 -0.05 16.04
CA SER A 302 -5.53 -1.27 16.85
C SER A 302 -4.82 -2.44 16.16
N TYR A 303 -4.96 -2.57 14.84
CA TYR A 303 -4.32 -3.63 14.07
C TYR A 303 -2.81 -3.41 13.94
N LEU A 304 -2.39 -2.15 13.75
CA LEU A 304 -0.98 -1.79 13.72
C LEU A 304 -0.30 -2.05 15.07
N ASN A 305 -0.93 -1.67 16.17
CA ASN A 305 -0.41 -1.91 17.52
C ASN A 305 -0.27 -3.41 17.82
N ASP A 306 -1.24 -4.24 17.41
CA ASP A 306 -1.13 -5.69 17.56
C ASP A 306 0.00 -6.26 16.70
N THR A 307 0.21 -5.73 15.50
CA THR A 307 1.33 -6.10 14.62
C THR A 307 2.69 -5.74 15.24
N ILE A 308 2.81 -4.57 15.89
CA ILE A 308 4.05 -4.17 16.59
C ILE A 308 4.37 -5.15 17.72
N LYS A 309 3.37 -5.57 18.53
CA LYS A 309 3.59 -6.56 19.59
C LYS A 309 4.10 -7.90 19.04
N ILE A 310 3.58 -8.34 17.89
CA ILE A 310 4.06 -9.55 17.21
C ILE A 310 5.52 -9.39 16.79
N LEU A 311 5.87 -8.24 16.19
CA LEU A 311 7.25 -7.96 15.78
C LEU A 311 8.20 -7.94 16.99
N GLU A 312 7.81 -7.30 18.10
CA GLU A 312 8.62 -7.18 19.32
C GLU A 312 8.76 -8.49 20.11
N SER A 313 7.79 -9.40 19.98
CA SER A 313 7.83 -10.71 20.65
C SER A 313 8.56 -11.80 19.84
N GLY A 314 8.75 -11.59 18.54
CA GLY A 314 9.51 -12.45 17.66
C GLY A 314 11.01 -12.13 17.60
N ASP A 315 11.75 -12.85 16.76
CA ASP A 315 13.13 -12.49 16.46
C ASP A 315 13.15 -11.35 15.44
N THR A 316 13.43 -10.13 15.91
CA THR A 316 13.46 -8.93 15.07
C THR A 316 14.52 -8.99 13.96
N GLU A 317 15.55 -9.84 14.09
CA GLU A 317 16.61 -9.98 13.08
C GLU A 317 16.12 -10.67 11.79
N ASP A 318 15.01 -11.41 11.85
CA ASP A 318 14.38 -12.06 10.70
C ASP A 318 13.74 -11.04 9.72
N TYR A 319 13.47 -9.82 10.20
CA TYR A 319 12.75 -8.81 9.44
C TYR A 319 13.65 -7.67 8.98
N HIS A 320 13.25 -7.01 7.90
CA HIS A 320 13.94 -5.84 7.38
C HIS A 320 14.00 -4.75 8.47
N ARG A 321 15.19 -4.22 8.74
CA ARG A 321 15.51 -3.21 9.77
C ARG A 321 14.64 -1.94 9.83
N LYS A 322 13.80 -1.70 8.81
CA LYS A 322 12.85 -0.57 8.76
C LYS A 322 11.42 -0.96 9.16
N ALA A 323 11.14 -2.23 9.40
CA ALA A 323 9.78 -2.70 9.67
C ALA A 323 9.16 -1.99 10.88
N LEU A 324 9.88 -1.98 12.01
CA LEU A 324 9.43 -1.31 13.24
C LEU A 324 9.23 0.21 13.02
N ASP A 325 10.25 0.90 12.51
CA ASP A 325 10.20 2.35 12.24
C ASP A 325 9.06 2.74 11.27
N VAL A 326 8.72 1.87 10.31
CA VAL A 326 7.57 2.08 9.43
C VAL A 326 6.25 1.86 10.18
N LEU A 327 6.11 0.78 10.95
CA LEU A 327 4.90 0.48 11.72
C LEU A 327 4.60 1.57 12.76
N GLU A 328 5.61 2.03 13.50
CA GLU A 328 5.48 3.13 14.47
C GLU A 328 4.98 4.40 13.79
N LYS A 329 5.53 4.75 12.61
CA LYS A 329 5.05 5.90 11.83
C LYS A 329 3.62 5.73 11.33
N MET A 330 3.22 4.51 10.94
CA MET A 330 1.83 4.23 10.56
C MET A 330 0.88 4.47 11.74
N VAL A 331 1.27 4.08 12.96
CA VAL A 331 0.49 4.34 14.19
C VAL A 331 0.42 5.84 14.50
N GLU A 332 1.56 6.53 14.48
CA GLU A 332 1.59 7.98 14.73
C GLU A 332 0.70 8.75 13.74
N GLU A 333 0.74 8.36 12.46
CA GLU A 333 0.07 9.11 11.41
C GLU A 333 -1.41 8.75 11.20
N SER A 334 -1.89 7.65 11.82
CA SER A 334 -3.28 7.15 11.63
C SER A 334 -4.35 8.14 12.08
N VAL A 335 -4.03 9.02 13.04
CA VAL A 335 -4.98 10.01 13.58
C VAL A 335 -5.02 11.33 12.78
N LEU A 336 -4.14 11.49 11.77
CA LEU A 336 -4.00 12.72 10.98
C LEU A 336 -4.18 12.49 9.47
N THR A 337 -4.94 11.48 9.07
CA THR A 337 -5.22 11.16 7.66
C THR A 337 -6.34 11.97 7.04
N ASN A 338 -7.00 12.87 7.77
CA ASN A 338 -8.03 13.76 7.24
C ASN A 338 -7.47 14.89 6.35
N ARG A 339 -6.13 14.99 6.25
CA ARG A 339 -5.41 15.91 5.37
C ARG A 339 -4.19 15.22 4.77
N PRO A 340 -3.78 15.55 3.53
CA PRO A 340 -2.50 15.10 3.01
C PRO A 340 -1.33 15.62 3.83
N TYR A 341 -0.22 14.87 3.85
CA TYR A 341 1.00 15.35 4.50
C TYR A 341 1.59 16.59 3.80
N ILE A 342 2.34 17.38 4.57
CA ILE A 342 3.07 18.56 4.10
C ILE A 342 4.54 18.18 3.97
N ASP A 343 5.09 18.30 2.76
CA ASP A 343 6.52 18.17 2.52
C ASP A 343 7.22 19.50 2.84
N ILE A 344 8.05 19.49 3.90
CA ILE A 344 8.75 20.69 4.38
C ILE A 344 9.72 21.22 3.33
N HIS A 345 10.38 20.35 2.56
CA HIS A 345 11.34 20.77 1.54
C HIS A 345 10.62 21.45 0.38
N ALA A 346 9.53 20.85 -0.12
CA ALA A 346 8.73 21.47 -1.17
C ALA A 346 8.14 22.83 -0.73
N LEU A 347 7.75 22.94 0.55
CA LEU A 347 7.28 24.19 1.13
C LEU A 347 8.37 25.26 1.20
N CYS A 348 9.59 24.86 1.59
CA CYS A 348 10.73 25.76 1.63
C CYS A 348 11.13 26.23 0.23
N ASP A 349 11.17 25.32 -0.76
CA ASP A 349 11.48 25.64 -2.15
C ASP A 349 10.49 26.66 -2.72
N LEU A 350 9.19 26.53 -2.43
CA LEU A 350 8.17 27.46 -2.90
C LEU A 350 8.30 28.86 -2.29
N HIS A 351 8.68 28.94 -1.01
CA HIS A 351 8.75 30.21 -0.26
C HIS A 351 10.18 30.78 -0.16
N ASN A 352 11.16 30.20 -0.86
CA ASN A 352 12.57 30.57 -0.80
C ASN A 352 13.14 30.56 0.64
N LEU A 353 12.81 29.53 1.42
CA LEU A 353 13.28 29.31 2.78
C LEU A 353 14.34 28.21 2.83
N ALA A 354 15.14 28.17 3.90
CA ALA A 354 16.10 27.08 4.11
C ALA A 354 15.46 25.99 4.97
N PRO A 355 15.43 24.71 4.50
CA PRO A 355 14.73 23.64 5.21
C PRO A 355 15.41 23.33 6.56
N PRO A 356 14.71 23.51 7.69
CA PRO A 356 15.21 23.12 9.00
C PRO A 356 15.06 21.61 9.22
N LYS A 357 15.66 21.10 10.30
CA LYS A 357 15.37 19.73 10.74
C LYS A 357 13.88 19.61 11.08
N ASN A 358 13.20 18.59 10.57
CA ASN A 358 11.77 18.36 10.84
C ASN A 358 11.43 18.39 12.33
N GLN A 359 12.32 17.88 13.18
CA GLN A 359 12.11 17.89 14.64
C GLN A 359 11.85 19.30 15.20
N ILE A 360 12.56 20.32 14.70
CA ILE A 360 12.39 21.71 15.14
C ILE A 360 10.97 22.21 14.84
N ILE A 361 10.43 21.84 13.69
CA ILE A 361 9.07 22.22 13.27
C ILE A 361 8.03 21.45 14.09
N ILE A 362 8.25 20.16 14.29
CA ILE A 362 7.40 19.30 15.12
C ILE A 362 7.30 19.86 16.55
N ASP A 363 8.44 20.20 17.16
CA ASP A 363 8.48 20.70 18.54
C ASP A 363 7.74 22.04 18.65
N LYS A 364 8.00 22.99 17.74
CA LYS A 364 7.31 24.29 17.72
C LYS A 364 5.80 24.17 17.45
N LEU A 365 5.37 23.21 16.63
CA LEU A 365 3.95 22.95 16.39
C LEU A 365 3.27 22.38 17.65
N LYS A 366 3.93 21.44 18.33
CA LYS A 366 3.45 20.89 19.61
C LYS A 366 3.37 21.96 20.70
N GLU A 367 4.37 22.84 20.81
CA GLU A 367 4.36 23.99 21.73
C GLU A 367 3.17 24.93 21.48
N GLN A 368 2.72 25.04 20.23
CA GLN A 368 1.55 25.82 19.83
C GLN A 368 0.22 25.05 19.91
N GLY A 369 0.23 23.81 20.41
CA GLY A 369 -0.96 22.99 20.61
C GLY A 369 -1.49 22.29 19.36
N PHE A 370 -0.72 22.24 18.27
CA PHE A 370 -1.10 21.52 17.06
C PHE A 370 -0.74 20.03 17.17
N ALA A 371 -1.61 19.18 16.63
CA ALA A 371 -1.28 17.78 16.41
C ALA A 371 -0.29 17.69 15.25
N VAL A 372 0.81 16.97 15.45
CA VAL A 372 1.84 16.80 14.42
C VAL A 372 2.59 15.48 14.59
N THR A 373 2.78 14.78 13.49
CA THR A 373 3.54 13.52 13.44
C THR A 373 4.41 13.45 12.20
N ARG A 374 5.39 12.53 12.22
CA ARG A 374 6.12 12.14 11.01
C ARG A 374 5.23 11.26 10.16
N THR A 375 5.63 11.02 8.91
CA THR A 375 4.92 10.11 8.01
C THR A 375 5.90 9.13 7.37
N HIS A 376 5.48 7.87 7.19
CA HIS A 376 6.32 6.90 6.49
C HIS A 376 6.40 7.19 4.99
N PHE A 377 5.44 7.96 4.44
CA PHE A 377 5.37 8.25 3.01
C PHE A 377 6.59 9.03 2.51
N LYS A 378 7.14 9.94 3.33
CA LYS A 378 8.29 10.76 2.94
C LYS A 378 9.07 11.26 4.15
N PRO A 379 10.41 11.07 4.20
CA PRO A 379 11.23 11.51 5.33
C PRO A 379 11.21 13.03 5.59
N THR A 380 10.98 13.84 4.55
CA THR A 380 10.93 15.31 4.62
C THR A 380 9.55 15.85 4.97
N ALA A 381 8.56 14.99 5.17
CA ALA A 381 7.18 15.40 5.39
C ALA A 381 6.71 15.22 6.84
N ILE A 382 5.66 15.96 7.17
CA ILE A 382 4.91 15.86 8.43
C ILE A 382 3.41 15.80 8.14
N ARG A 383 2.64 15.19 9.03
CA ARG A 383 1.19 15.39 9.10
C ARG A 383 0.88 16.35 10.22
N THR A 384 -0.06 17.27 10.01
CA THR A 384 -0.50 18.20 11.05
C THR A 384 -1.88 18.78 10.76
N ASP A 385 -2.59 19.18 11.81
CA ASP A 385 -3.83 19.96 11.72
C ASP A 385 -3.58 21.47 11.53
N ALA A 386 -2.32 21.93 11.66
CA ALA A 386 -1.91 23.30 11.37
C ALA A 386 -2.11 23.66 9.89
N THR A 387 -2.32 24.95 9.62
CA THR A 387 -2.37 25.47 8.24
C THR A 387 -0.97 25.54 7.64
N VAL A 388 -0.89 25.46 6.32
CA VAL A 388 0.38 25.57 5.59
C VAL A 388 1.06 26.93 5.87
N GLU A 389 0.28 28.00 5.95
CA GLU A 389 0.73 29.34 6.37
C GLU A 389 1.42 29.31 7.75
N LYS A 390 0.81 28.62 8.72
CA LYS A 390 1.38 28.50 10.06
C LYS A 390 2.72 27.76 10.02
N VAL A 391 2.81 26.66 9.27
CA VAL A 391 4.07 25.93 9.09
C VAL A 391 5.14 26.81 8.43
N THR A 392 4.79 27.54 7.36
CA THR A 392 5.69 28.48 6.69
C THR A 392 6.20 29.55 7.64
N LYS A 393 5.32 30.13 8.48
CA LYS A 393 5.71 31.15 9.48
C LYS A 393 6.72 30.60 10.49
N ILE A 394 6.49 29.39 11.00
CA ILE A 394 7.39 28.72 11.96
C ILE A 394 8.79 28.51 11.36
N ILE A 395 8.86 28.15 10.07
CA ILE A 395 10.12 27.98 9.31
C ILE A 395 10.81 29.34 9.13
N ALA A 396 10.08 30.37 8.66
CA ALA A 396 10.64 31.70 8.44
C ALA A 396 11.21 32.32 9.74
N GLU A 397 10.49 32.19 10.86
CA GLU A 397 10.95 32.63 12.18
C GLU A 397 12.18 31.84 12.66
N HIS A 398 12.37 30.61 12.21
CA HIS A 398 13.58 29.85 12.50
C HIS A 398 14.77 30.30 11.63
N ASN A 399 14.56 30.58 10.33
CA ASN A 399 15.63 31.06 9.44
C ASN A 399 16.09 32.50 9.75
N ALA A 400 15.25 33.30 10.41
CA ALA A 400 15.58 34.67 10.82
C ALA A 400 16.41 34.75 12.12
N ARG A 401 16.60 33.62 12.82
CA ARG A 401 17.48 33.50 13.99
C ARG A 401 18.83 32.99 13.53
#